data_AF-A0A1Y2F139-F1
#
_entry.id   AF-A0A1Y2F139-F1
#
_cell.length_a   1.000
_cell.length_b   1.000
_cell.length_c   1.000
_cell.angle_alpha   90.00
_cell.angle_beta   90.00
_cell.angle_gamma   90.00
#
_symmetry.space_group_name_H-M   'P 1'
#
loop_
_entity.id
_entity.type
_entity.pdbx_description
1 polymer ?
#
loop_
_entity_poly.entity_id
_entity_poly.type
_entity_poly.pdbx_seq_one_letter_code
_entity_poly.pdbx_strand_id
1 'polypeptide(L)'
;MPLSYDTVAAVLASHTADQAFPLPPLPITRDNGILMYRVAEAVAHAFLGEGNGQPPLLPGASAGAQHFAKDVIANAEPAIRRLEGLAPHVKAFKGVAEEAFLSTFGGPDGHENRRPLIKLLFNAEGEQACYNFIKNVVTRMLHASSELNSVDKRLFIGFRDFHLNSSTAWLRAKTLLAARDYARGRVKGPLCLPTRSRDLQREPPFGDG
;
A
#
# COMPACT_ATOMS: atom_id res chain seq x y z
N MET A 1 15.83 14.54 -20.76
CA MET A 1 15.72 13.12 -21.18
C MET A 1 15.08 12.35 -20.05
N PRO A 2 14.10 11.45 -20.30
CA PRO A 2 13.56 10.59 -19.25
C PRO A 2 14.65 9.70 -18.64
N LEU A 3 14.53 9.39 -17.35
CA LEU A 3 15.44 8.45 -16.70
C LEU A 3 15.13 7.01 -17.12
N SER A 4 16.17 6.22 -17.41
CA SER A 4 16.02 4.78 -17.64
C SER A 4 16.05 4.02 -16.32
N TYR A 5 15.49 2.82 -16.33
CA TYR A 5 15.55 1.91 -15.18
C TYR A 5 17.00 1.62 -14.78
N ASP A 6 17.86 1.29 -15.73
CA ASP A 6 19.25 0.89 -15.47
C ASP A 6 20.07 2.02 -14.84
N THR A 7 19.84 3.27 -15.27
CA THR A 7 20.50 4.43 -14.66
C THR A 7 20.15 4.59 -13.19
N VAL A 8 18.86 4.48 -12.84
CA VAL A 8 18.41 4.61 -11.45
C VAL A 8 18.85 3.40 -10.62
N ALA A 9 18.79 2.20 -11.19
CA ALA A 9 19.22 0.97 -10.55
C ALA A 9 20.72 0.99 -10.20
N ALA A 10 21.57 1.47 -11.10
CA ALA A 10 23.00 1.60 -10.86
C ALA A 10 23.31 2.56 -9.70
N VAL A 11 22.62 3.70 -9.64
CA VAL A 11 22.81 4.71 -8.58
C VAL A 11 22.32 4.20 -7.22
N LEU A 12 21.23 3.44 -7.20
CA LEU A 12 20.61 2.92 -5.98
C LEU A 12 21.03 1.49 -5.64
N ALA A 13 22.07 0.94 -6.30
CA ALA A 13 22.50 -0.45 -6.13
C ALA A 13 22.86 -0.81 -4.68
N SER A 14 23.44 0.13 -3.92
CA SER A 14 23.80 -0.05 -2.52
C SER A 14 22.62 0.07 -1.54
N HIS A 15 21.47 0.57 -2.00
CA HIS A 15 20.30 0.76 -1.14
C HIS A 15 19.45 -0.50 -1.14
N THR A 16 19.01 -0.94 0.04
CA THR A 16 18.24 -2.18 0.18
C THR A 16 16.77 -1.91 0.52
N ALA A 17 15.92 -2.89 0.25
CA ALA A 17 14.52 -2.91 0.71
C ALA A 17 14.36 -2.60 2.21
N ASP A 18 15.22 -3.17 3.07
CA ASP A 18 15.17 -2.96 4.52
C ASP A 18 15.48 -1.51 4.92
N GLN A 19 16.34 -0.82 4.15
CA GLN A 19 16.60 0.61 4.35
C GLN A 19 15.42 1.46 3.87
N ALA A 20 14.75 1.06 2.77
CA ALA A 20 13.60 1.79 2.24
C ALA A 20 12.33 1.60 3.10
N PHE A 21 12.14 0.41 3.66
CA PHE A 21 10.95 0.03 4.43
C PHE A 21 11.34 -0.78 5.66
N PRO A 22 12.03 -0.16 6.64
CA PRO A 22 12.42 -0.86 7.85
C PRO A 22 11.19 -1.39 8.58
N LEU A 23 11.32 -2.59 9.15
CA LEU A 23 10.36 -3.07 10.13
C LEU A 23 10.44 -2.19 11.39
N PRO A 24 9.33 -1.98 12.10
CA PRO A 24 9.38 -1.27 13.37
C PRO A 24 10.33 -1.95 14.37
N PRO A 25 11.04 -1.18 15.20
CA PRO A 25 12.03 -1.72 16.12
C PRO A 25 11.39 -2.62 17.18
N LEU A 26 12.14 -3.62 17.64
CA LEU A 26 11.77 -4.47 18.75
C LEU A 26 12.14 -3.84 20.11
N PRO A 27 11.35 -4.04 21.17
CA PRO A 27 10.06 -4.74 21.16
C PRO A 27 8.96 -3.95 20.45
N ILE A 28 8.03 -4.64 19.78
CA ILE A 28 6.89 -3.98 19.13
C ILE A 28 6.02 -3.31 20.21
N THR A 29 5.97 -1.98 20.18
CA THR A 29 5.07 -1.19 21.03
C THR A 29 3.64 -1.26 20.51
N ARG A 30 2.68 -0.85 21.33
CA ARG A 30 1.27 -0.68 20.92
C ARG A 30 1.16 0.09 19.61
N ASP A 31 1.75 1.28 19.53
CA ASP A 31 1.60 2.18 18.39
C ASP A 31 2.21 1.57 17.12
N ASN A 32 3.36 0.88 17.24
CA ASN A 32 3.96 0.14 16.14
C ASN A 32 3.10 -1.05 15.70
N GLY A 33 2.49 -1.78 16.64
CA GLY A 33 1.56 -2.86 16.33
C GLY A 33 0.31 -2.37 15.59
N ILE A 34 -0.28 -1.26 16.04
CA ILE A 34 -1.41 -0.62 15.37
C ILE A 34 -0.99 -0.17 13.96
N LEU A 35 0.15 0.51 13.82
CA LEU A 35 0.66 0.95 12.52
C LEU A 35 0.76 -0.22 11.53
N MET A 36 1.31 -1.36 11.97
CA MET A 36 1.47 -2.52 11.11
C MET A 36 0.12 -3.11 10.67
N TYR A 37 -0.86 -3.21 11.57
CA TYR A 37 -2.21 -3.64 11.20
C TYR A 37 -2.92 -2.65 10.28
N ARG A 38 -2.74 -1.33 10.49
CA ARG A 38 -3.28 -0.30 9.60
C ARG A 38 -2.68 -0.36 8.19
N VAL A 39 -1.40 -0.73 8.07
CA VAL A 39 -0.78 -1.01 6.77
C VAL A 39 -1.44 -2.22 6.10
N ALA A 40 -1.68 -3.31 6.83
CA ALA A 40 -2.36 -4.49 6.29
C ALA A 40 -3.80 -4.17 5.83
N GLU A 41 -4.55 -3.43 6.64
CA GLU A 41 -5.90 -2.94 6.32
C GLU A 41 -5.90 -2.05 5.06
N ALA A 42 -4.97 -1.11 4.96
CA ALA A 42 -4.84 -0.24 3.79
C ALA A 42 -4.51 -1.02 2.51
N VAL A 43 -3.72 -2.10 2.61
CA VAL A 43 -3.48 -3.01 1.48
C VAL A 43 -4.76 -3.73 1.10
N ALA A 44 -5.52 -4.27 2.06
CA ALA A 44 -6.78 -4.94 1.76
C ALA A 44 -7.78 -4.02 1.05
N HIS A 45 -7.87 -2.75 1.46
CA HIS A 45 -8.69 -1.74 0.78
C HIS A 45 -8.22 -1.43 -0.65
N ALA A 46 -6.95 -1.64 -0.99
CA ALA A 46 -6.51 -1.52 -2.38
C ALA A 46 -7.19 -2.56 -3.29
N PHE A 47 -7.56 -3.73 -2.75
CA PHE A 47 -8.26 -4.79 -3.47
C PHE A 47 -9.79 -4.65 -3.43
N LEU A 48 -10.34 -4.13 -2.33
CA LEU A 48 -11.80 -4.09 -2.10
C LEU A 48 -12.43 -2.72 -2.37
N GLY A 49 -11.63 -1.66 -2.43
CA GLY A 49 -12.11 -0.29 -2.34
C GLY A 49 -12.21 0.18 -0.90
N GLU A 50 -12.26 1.49 -0.72
CA GLU A 50 -12.56 2.08 0.59
C GLU A 50 -14.10 2.12 0.75
N GLY A 51 -14.61 1.77 1.93
CA GLY A 51 -16.06 1.72 2.22
C GLY A 51 -16.83 3.04 2.06
N ASN A 52 -16.14 4.11 1.67
CA ASN A 52 -16.67 5.44 1.35
C ASN A 52 -17.04 5.60 -0.14
N GLY A 53 -17.18 4.49 -0.88
CA GLY A 53 -17.52 4.50 -2.30
C GLY A 53 -16.34 4.77 -3.23
N GLN A 54 -15.10 4.78 -2.73
CA GLN A 54 -13.94 4.81 -3.61
C GLN A 54 -13.74 3.44 -4.28
N PRO A 55 -13.50 3.43 -5.60
CA PRO A 55 -13.23 2.17 -6.30
C PRO A 55 -11.94 1.53 -5.80
N PRO A 56 -11.83 0.19 -5.86
CA PRO A 56 -10.57 -0.50 -5.60
C PRO A 56 -9.46 0.02 -6.50
N LEU A 57 -8.25 0.10 -5.94
CA LEU A 57 -7.05 0.43 -6.71
C LEU A 57 -6.74 -0.67 -7.74
N LEU A 58 -7.12 -1.91 -7.41
CA LEU A 58 -6.93 -3.12 -8.20
C LEU A 58 -8.31 -3.68 -8.64
N PRO A 59 -9.03 -3.03 -9.57
CA PRO A 59 -10.40 -3.40 -9.92
C PRO A 59 -10.54 -4.76 -10.61
N GLY A 60 -9.44 -5.36 -11.06
CA GLY A 60 -9.39 -6.70 -11.64
C GLY A 60 -8.93 -7.80 -10.68
N ALA A 61 -8.91 -7.54 -9.37
CA ALA A 61 -8.53 -8.55 -8.39
C ALA A 61 -9.45 -9.76 -8.44
N SER A 62 -8.86 -10.96 -8.43
CA SER A 62 -9.61 -12.22 -8.44
C SER A 62 -10.49 -12.38 -7.19
N ALA A 63 -11.49 -13.27 -7.27
CA ALA A 63 -12.33 -13.60 -6.11
C ALA A 63 -11.49 -14.14 -4.94
N GLY A 64 -10.41 -14.88 -5.22
CA GLY A 64 -9.47 -15.37 -4.21
C GLY A 64 -8.72 -14.24 -3.50
N ALA A 65 -8.16 -13.29 -4.26
CA ALA A 65 -7.50 -12.11 -3.69
C ALA A 65 -8.47 -11.24 -2.87
N GLN A 66 -9.70 -11.03 -3.37
CA GLN A 66 -10.73 -10.32 -2.62
C GLN A 66 -11.12 -11.05 -1.32
N HIS A 67 -11.19 -12.37 -1.34
CA HIS A 67 -11.45 -13.17 -0.14
C HIS A 67 -10.34 -13.00 0.90
N PHE A 68 -9.07 -13.12 0.51
CA PHE A 68 -7.95 -12.88 1.43
C PHE A 68 -7.90 -11.44 1.94
N ALA A 69 -8.25 -10.45 1.13
CA ALA A 69 -8.37 -9.07 1.58
C ALA A 69 -9.45 -8.89 2.67
N LYS A 70 -10.60 -9.57 2.54
CA LYS A 70 -11.64 -9.58 3.58
C LYS A 70 -11.13 -10.22 4.87
N ASP A 71 -10.40 -11.34 4.76
CA ASP A 71 -9.78 -12.00 5.92
C ASP A 71 -8.72 -11.12 6.61
N VAL A 72 -7.98 -10.30 5.86
CA VAL A 72 -7.03 -9.33 6.43
C VAL A 72 -7.79 -8.31 7.29
N ILE A 73 -8.86 -7.71 6.78
CA ILE A 73 -9.67 -6.71 7.51
C ILE A 73 -10.30 -7.35 8.75
N ALA A 74 -10.94 -8.51 8.59
CA ALA A 74 -11.62 -9.22 9.67
C ALA A 74 -10.68 -9.58 10.84
N ASN A 75 -9.38 -9.78 10.57
CA ASN A 75 -8.38 -10.04 11.60
C ASN A 75 -7.73 -8.76 12.14
N ALA A 76 -7.55 -7.73 11.32
CA ALA A 76 -6.89 -6.49 11.72
C ALA A 76 -7.73 -5.68 12.70
N GLU A 77 -9.04 -5.54 12.45
CA GLU A 77 -9.90 -4.66 13.25
C GLU A 77 -10.00 -5.10 14.73
N PRO A 78 -10.27 -6.38 15.07
CA PRO A 78 -10.26 -6.82 16.47
C PRO A 78 -8.88 -6.69 17.12
N ALA A 79 -7.81 -6.90 16.37
CA ALA A 79 -6.45 -6.79 16.88
C ALA A 79 -6.08 -5.33 17.20
N ILE A 80 -6.46 -4.39 16.33
CA ILE A 80 -6.30 -2.95 16.57
C ILE A 80 -7.07 -2.53 17.83
N ARG A 81 -8.36 -2.91 17.96
CA ARG A 81 -9.16 -2.58 19.15
C ARG A 81 -8.54 -3.13 20.44
N ARG A 82 -7.98 -4.35 20.39
CA ARG A 82 -7.26 -4.94 21.53
C ARG A 82 -6.02 -4.14 21.90
N LEU A 83 -5.24 -3.68 20.92
CA LEU A 83 -4.06 -2.85 21.15
C LEU A 83 -4.43 -1.46 21.64
N GLU A 84 -5.53 -0.88 21.17
CA GLU A 84 -5.98 0.44 21.59
C GLU A 84 -6.26 0.52 23.11
N GLY A 85 -6.61 -0.61 23.74
CA GLY A 85 -6.75 -0.73 25.20
C GLY A 85 -5.44 -0.78 26.00
N LEU A 86 -4.28 -0.83 25.34
CA LEU A 86 -2.96 -0.78 25.99
C LEU A 86 -2.44 0.66 26.10
N ALA A 87 -1.49 0.90 27.00
CA ALA A 87 -0.76 2.17 27.02
C ALA A 87 0.25 2.27 25.85
N PRO A 88 0.53 3.48 25.31
CA PRO A 88 1.30 3.68 24.06
C PRO A 88 2.67 2.99 23.98
N HIS A 89 3.44 3.05 25.07
CA HIS A 89 4.82 2.53 25.08
C HIS A 89 4.91 1.09 25.59
N VAL A 90 3.78 0.41 25.80
CA VAL A 90 3.77 -0.96 26.29
C VAL A 90 4.07 -1.93 25.14
N LYS A 91 4.90 -2.93 25.44
CA LYS A 91 5.16 -4.07 24.55
C LYS A 91 3.83 -4.77 24.22
N ALA A 92 3.45 -4.74 22.94
CA ALA A 92 2.15 -5.18 22.43
C ALA A 92 1.97 -6.70 22.45
N PHE A 93 3.04 -7.44 22.19
CA PHE A 93 3.04 -8.90 22.07
C PHE A 93 4.19 -9.50 22.87
N LYS A 94 4.06 -10.73 23.37
CA LYS A 94 5.13 -11.43 24.09
C LYS A 94 5.18 -12.90 23.68
N GLY A 95 6.39 -13.47 23.62
CA GLY A 95 6.62 -14.89 23.33
C GLY A 95 6.02 -15.31 21.99
N VAL A 96 5.32 -16.44 21.97
CA VAL A 96 4.69 -17.02 20.77
C VAL A 96 3.76 -16.03 20.03
N ALA A 97 3.11 -15.11 20.74
CA ALA A 97 2.25 -14.11 20.11
C ALA A 97 3.05 -13.06 19.31
N GLU A 98 4.27 -12.74 19.73
CA GLU A 98 5.17 -11.82 19.03
C GLU A 98 5.71 -12.47 17.75
N GLU A 99 6.12 -13.72 17.82
CA GLU A 99 6.55 -14.52 16.65
C GLU A 99 5.41 -14.70 15.64
N ALA A 100 4.21 -15.05 16.11
CA ALA A 100 3.02 -15.19 15.28
C ALA A 100 2.59 -13.87 14.61
N PHE A 101 2.81 -12.75 15.28
CA PHE A 101 2.56 -11.42 14.73
C PHE A 101 3.61 -11.06 13.67
N LEU A 102 4.91 -11.18 13.98
CA LEU A 102 6.00 -10.84 13.07
C LEU A 102 5.97 -11.69 11.80
N SER A 103 5.68 -12.99 11.92
CA SER A 103 5.47 -13.90 10.79
C SER A 103 4.31 -13.49 9.87
N THR A 104 3.36 -12.66 10.29
CA THR A 104 2.32 -12.12 9.39
C THR A 104 2.89 -11.12 8.39
N PHE A 105 4.04 -10.52 8.71
CA PHE A 105 4.71 -9.49 7.94
C PHE A 105 6.05 -9.96 7.33
N GLY A 106 6.43 -11.23 7.56
CA GLY A 106 7.65 -11.89 7.09
C GLY A 106 7.57 -12.40 5.64
N GLY A 107 8.43 -13.37 5.30
CA GLY A 107 8.48 -14.02 3.98
C GLY A 107 7.50 -15.20 3.85
N PRO A 108 7.55 -15.97 2.74
CA PRO A 108 6.71 -17.15 2.52
C PRO A 108 7.27 -18.48 3.10
N ASP A 109 8.29 -18.44 3.97
CA ASP A 109 9.05 -19.64 4.38
C ASP A 109 8.34 -20.42 5.51
N GLY A 110 7.62 -21.50 5.15
CA GLY A 110 7.15 -22.55 6.08
C GLY A 110 6.01 -22.15 7.04
N HIS A 111 4.91 -22.92 7.10
CA HIS A 111 3.69 -22.69 7.92
C HIS A 111 2.97 -21.32 7.80
N GLU A 112 3.62 -20.31 7.21
CA GLU A 112 3.23 -18.90 7.08
C GLU A 112 2.24 -18.65 5.93
N ASN A 113 2.09 -19.61 5.01
CA ASN A 113 1.04 -19.67 3.98
C ASN A 113 -0.40 -19.72 4.53
N ARG A 114 -0.57 -19.65 5.86
CA ARG A 114 -1.89 -19.53 6.52
C ARG A 114 -2.29 -18.09 6.82
N ARG A 115 -1.36 -17.13 6.85
CA ARG A 115 -1.64 -15.74 7.24
C ARG A 115 -2.31 -14.98 6.08
N PRO A 116 -3.42 -14.27 6.32
CA PRO A 116 -4.15 -13.60 5.23
C PRO A 116 -3.35 -12.59 4.42
N LEU A 117 -2.48 -11.79 5.07
CA LEU A 117 -1.67 -10.80 4.36
C LEU A 117 -0.65 -11.48 3.43
N ILE A 118 -0.02 -12.56 3.88
CA ILE A 118 0.88 -13.38 3.04
C ILE A 118 0.10 -13.99 1.89
N LYS A 119 -1.04 -14.64 2.17
CA LYS A 119 -1.91 -15.18 1.12
C LYS A 119 -2.31 -14.12 0.09
N LEU A 120 -2.60 -12.90 0.52
CA LEU A 120 -2.99 -11.82 -0.37
C LEU A 120 -1.82 -11.36 -1.26
N LEU A 121 -0.61 -11.24 -0.70
CA LEU A 121 0.54 -10.63 -1.38
C LEU A 121 1.47 -11.63 -2.09
N PHE A 122 1.34 -12.94 -1.81
CA PHE A 122 2.14 -14.01 -2.40
C PHE A 122 1.30 -15.05 -3.15
N ASN A 123 -0.04 -14.95 -3.12
CA ASN A 123 -0.84 -15.66 -4.11
C ASN A 123 -0.57 -15.09 -5.51
N ALA A 124 -0.40 -15.95 -6.50
CA ALA A 124 -0.02 -15.56 -7.86
C ALA A 124 -0.90 -14.43 -8.45
N GLU A 125 -2.22 -14.45 -8.21
CA GLU A 125 -3.14 -13.45 -8.73
C GLU A 125 -2.99 -12.10 -8.01
N GLY A 126 -2.89 -12.14 -6.67
CA GLY A 126 -2.70 -10.94 -5.85
C GLY A 126 -1.33 -10.29 -6.06
N GLU A 127 -0.29 -11.11 -6.11
CA GLU A 127 1.08 -10.70 -6.42
C GLU A 127 1.16 -10.03 -7.80
N GLN A 128 0.60 -10.68 -8.83
CA GLN A 128 0.62 -10.15 -10.19
C GLN A 128 -0.15 -8.84 -10.32
N ALA A 129 -1.32 -8.72 -9.65
CA ALA A 129 -2.09 -7.48 -9.64
C ALA A 129 -1.31 -6.32 -8.99
N CYS A 130 -0.70 -6.57 -7.82
CA CYS A 130 0.16 -5.61 -7.14
C CYS A 130 1.34 -5.19 -8.02
N TYR A 131 2.08 -6.16 -8.55
CA TYR A 131 3.28 -5.92 -9.32
C TYR A 131 2.98 -5.10 -10.58
N ASN A 132 1.93 -5.46 -11.33
CA ASN A 132 1.55 -4.71 -12.53
C ASN A 132 1.16 -3.27 -12.21
N PHE A 133 0.42 -3.05 -11.11
CA PHE A 133 0.09 -1.70 -10.67
C PHE A 133 1.36 -0.90 -10.33
N ILE A 134 2.24 -1.46 -9.50
CA ILE A 134 3.50 -0.82 -9.09
C ILE A 134 4.37 -0.53 -10.32
N LYS A 135 4.54 -1.51 -11.21
CA LYS A 135 5.29 -1.37 -12.47
C LYS A 135 4.78 -0.21 -13.32
N ASN A 136 3.46 -0.08 -13.45
CA ASN A 136 2.85 1.01 -14.21
C ASN A 136 3.14 2.37 -13.57
N VAL A 137 3.06 2.46 -12.24
CA VAL A 137 3.39 3.69 -11.51
C VAL A 137 4.87 4.04 -11.64
N VAL A 138 5.77 3.07 -11.47
CA VAL A 138 7.23 3.27 -11.58
C VAL A 138 7.62 3.67 -12.99
N THR A 139 7.08 3.01 -14.01
CA THR A 139 7.31 3.38 -15.41
C THR A 139 6.93 4.84 -15.67
N ARG A 140 5.76 5.27 -15.20
CA ARG A 140 5.31 6.67 -15.32
C ARG A 140 6.21 7.62 -14.54
N MET A 141 6.65 7.23 -13.34
CA MET A 141 7.57 8.01 -12.52
C MET A 141 8.89 8.26 -13.23
N LEU A 142 9.51 7.21 -13.77
CA LEU A 142 10.78 7.30 -14.50
C LEU A 142 10.62 8.15 -15.77
N HIS A 143 9.53 7.94 -16.51
CA HIS A 143 9.28 8.66 -17.75
C HIS A 143 9.02 10.16 -17.53
N ALA A 144 8.47 10.53 -16.37
CA ALA A 144 8.20 11.91 -16.00
C ALA A 144 9.34 12.58 -15.20
N SER A 145 10.41 11.85 -14.91
CA SER A 145 11.56 12.36 -14.15
C SER A 145 12.71 12.71 -15.10
N SER A 146 13.22 13.93 -14.98
CA SER A 146 14.42 14.39 -15.68
C SER A 146 15.68 14.33 -14.82
N GLU A 147 15.53 14.17 -13.50
CA GLU A 147 16.62 14.20 -12.52
C GLU A 147 16.45 13.08 -11.48
N LEU A 148 17.56 12.54 -10.98
CA LEU A 148 17.53 11.45 -9.99
C LEU A 148 16.82 11.85 -8.69
N ASN A 149 16.86 13.13 -8.33
CA ASN A 149 16.22 13.64 -7.12
C ASN A 149 14.69 13.71 -7.23
N SER A 150 14.12 13.67 -8.44
CA SER A 150 12.66 13.65 -8.63
C SER A 150 12.07 12.24 -8.56
N VAL A 151 12.92 11.21 -8.47
CA VAL A 151 12.50 9.81 -8.33
C VAL A 151 12.22 9.49 -6.86
N ASP A 152 11.05 8.91 -6.59
CA ASP A 152 10.79 8.33 -5.27
C ASP A 152 11.65 7.07 -5.11
N LYS A 153 12.74 7.22 -4.35
CA LYS A 153 13.72 6.15 -4.11
C LYS A 153 13.10 4.95 -3.42
N ARG A 154 12.16 5.16 -2.48
CA ARG A 154 11.55 4.06 -1.72
C ARG A 154 10.67 3.22 -2.63
N LEU A 155 9.86 3.88 -3.46
CA LEU A 155 9.03 3.19 -4.45
C LEU A 155 9.88 2.44 -5.47
N PHE A 156 10.96 3.05 -5.97
CA PHE A 156 11.86 2.38 -6.92
C PHE A 156 12.54 1.15 -6.31
N ILE A 157 13.12 1.27 -5.11
CA ILE A 157 13.77 0.16 -4.42
C ILE A 157 12.76 -0.96 -4.14
N GLY A 158 11.58 -0.62 -3.63
CA GLY A 158 10.52 -1.60 -3.38
C GLY A 158 10.07 -2.34 -4.63
N PHE A 159 10.01 -1.66 -5.78
CA PHE A 159 9.71 -2.30 -7.07
C PHE A 159 10.83 -3.22 -7.56
N ARG A 160 12.08 -2.77 -7.50
CA ARG A 160 13.26 -3.56 -7.87
C ARG A 160 13.34 -4.86 -7.06
N ASP A 161 13.08 -4.76 -5.75
CA ASP A 161 13.27 -5.86 -4.81
C ASP A 161 12.00 -6.72 -4.60
N PHE A 162 10.90 -6.41 -5.31
CA PHE A 162 9.56 -6.97 -5.07
C PHE A 162 9.48 -8.51 -5.17
N HIS A 163 10.27 -9.10 -6.07
CA HIS A 163 10.30 -10.55 -6.33
C HIS A 163 11.56 -11.23 -5.78
N LEU A 164 12.38 -10.56 -4.98
CA LEU A 164 13.50 -11.22 -4.32
C LEU A 164 12.98 -12.26 -3.32
N ASN A 165 13.72 -13.35 -3.13
CA ASN A 165 13.37 -14.37 -2.13
C ASN A 165 13.34 -13.79 -0.71
N SER A 166 14.12 -12.74 -0.46
CA SER A 166 14.13 -11.99 0.80
C SER A 166 12.98 -10.97 0.92
N SER A 167 12.10 -10.86 -0.08
CA SER A 167 10.97 -9.94 -0.04
C SER A 167 9.96 -10.39 1.02
N THR A 168 9.65 -9.49 1.93
CA THR A 168 8.65 -9.72 2.98
C THR A 168 7.28 -9.18 2.58
N ALA A 169 6.22 -9.66 3.25
CA ALA A 169 4.88 -9.09 3.13
C ALA A 169 4.87 -7.61 3.52
N TRP A 170 5.69 -7.21 4.50
CA TRP A 170 5.88 -5.81 4.87
C TRP A 170 6.40 -4.97 3.70
N LEU A 171 7.47 -5.42 3.04
CA LEU A 171 8.05 -4.74 1.88
C LEU A 171 7.02 -4.58 0.76
N ARG A 172 6.35 -5.67 0.37
CA ARG A 172 5.34 -5.67 -0.70
C ARG A 172 4.17 -4.75 -0.37
N ALA A 173 3.66 -4.81 0.87
CA ALA A 173 2.59 -3.95 1.37
C ALA A 173 2.98 -2.47 1.29
N LYS A 174 4.14 -2.10 1.84
CA LYS A 174 4.60 -0.71 1.86
C LYS A 174 4.92 -0.19 0.46
N THR A 175 5.43 -1.02 -0.43
CA THR A 175 5.67 -0.66 -1.84
C THR A 175 4.36 -0.36 -2.56
N LEU A 176 3.34 -1.20 -2.39
CA LEU A 176 2.01 -0.96 -2.96
C LEU A 176 1.41 0.35 -2.47
N LEU A 177 1.48 0.63 -1.16
CA LEU A 177 0.97 1.88 -0.59
C LEU A 177 1.77 3.10 -1.06
N ALA A 178 3.09 3.00 -1.19
CA ALA A 178 3.92 4.05 -1.78
C ALA A 178 3.51 4.33 -3.24
N ALA A 179 3.26 3.29 -4.03
CA ALA A 179 2.79 3.42 -5.40
C ALA A 179 1.41 4.11 -5.46
N ARG A 180 0.49 3.74 -4.57
CA ARG A 180 -0.83 4.38 -4.42
C ARG A 180 -0.68 5.86 -4.11
N ASP A 181 0.13 6.21 -3.12
CA ASP A 181 0.28 7.58 -2.64
C ASP A 181 0.97 8.45 -3.71
N TYR A 182 1.96 7.92 -4.41
CA TYR A 182 2.57 8.58 -5.56
C TYR A 182 1.55 8.83 -6.68
N ALA A 183 0.74 7.82 -7.02
CA ALA A 183 -0.29 7.96 -8.04
C ALA A 183 -1.34 9.02 -7.65
N ARG A 184 -1.81 9.02 -6.39
CA ARG A 184 -2.78 10.02 -5.87
C ARG A 184 -2.18 11.43 -5.79
N GLY A 185 -0.91 11.57 -5.40
CA GLY A 185 -0.22 12.87 -5.29
C GLY A 185 -0.07 13.59 -6.63
N ARG A 186 0.01 12.84 -7.73
CA ARG A 186 0.05 13.38 -9.11
C ARG A 186 -1.32 13.73 -9.69
N VAL A 187 -2.43 13.36 -9.04
CA VAL A 187 -3.81 13.70 -9.48
C VAL A 187 -4.18 15.16 -9.17
N LYS A 188 -3.30 15.96 -8.54
CA LYS A 188 -3.46 17.42 -8.39
C LYS A 188 -3.02 18.22 -9.64
N GLY A 189 -3.34 17.73 -10.84
CA GLY A 189 -3.20 18.41 -12.14
C GLY A 189 -4.44 18.11 -13.00
N PRO A 190 -4.83 18.98 -13.95
CA PRO A 190 -6.22 19.19 -14.33
C PRO A 190 -6.80 18.01 -15.09
N LEU A 191 -7.37 17.08 -14.34
CA LEU A 191 -8.37 16.17 -14.86
C LEU A 191 -9.72 16.78 -14.49
N CYS A 192 -10.38 17.33 -15.51
CA CYS A 192 -11.77 17.70 -15.52
C CYS A 192 -12.60 16.75 -14.65
N LEU A 193 -13.01 17.23 -13.48
CA LEU A 193 -14.28 16.79 -12.94
C LEU A 193 -15.34 17.29 -13.94
N PRO A 194 -16.32 16.47 -14.36
CA PRO A 194 -17.45 17.01 -15.09
C PRO A 194 -18.15 18.00 -14.16
N THR A 195 -17.98 19.28 -14.45
CA THR A 195 -18.90 20.32 -13.99
C THR A 195 -20.28 19.84 -14.43
N ARG A 196 -21.14 19.52 -13.46
CA ARG A 196 -22.58 19.43 -13.71
C ARG A 196 -23.06 20.82 -14.14
N SER A 197 -22.86 21.18 -15.39
CA SER A 197 -23.74 22.11 -16.09
C SER A 197 -24.98 21.31 -16.48
N ARG A 198 -26.02 21.43 -15.65
CA ARG A 198 -27.39 21.38 -16.14
C ARG A 198 -27.99 22.74 -15.86
N ASP A 199 -27.87 23.61 -16.86
CA ASP A 199 -28.85 24.64 -17.12
C ASP A 199 -30.17 23.97 -17.45
N LEU A 200 -31.16 24.15 -16.57
CA LEU A 200 -32.60 24.19 -16.81
C LEU A 200 -33.15 24.93 -15.57
N GLN A 201 -33.84 26.07 -15.60
CA GLN A 201 -34.38 26.91 -16.65
C GLN A 201 -35.00 28.15 -15.94
N ARG A 202 -34.95 29.32 -16.61
CA ARG A 202 -35.88 30.48 -16.53
C ARG A 202 -35.72 31.55 -15.43
N GLU A 203 -34.99 32.59 -15.85
CA GLU A 203 -35.24 34.06 -15.87
C GLU A 203 -35.86 34.85 -14.69
N PRO A 204 -35.45 36.14 -14.52
CA PRO A 204 -35.83 37.07 -13.43
C PRO A 204 -36.84 38.13 -13.95
N PRO A 205 -36.94 39.39 -13.49
CA PRO A 205 -36.75 40.06 -12.17
C PRO A 205 -37.95 40.97 -11.79
N PHE A 206 -38.20 41.27 -10.50
CA PHE A 206 -38.85 42.54 -10.04
C PHE A 206 -38.49 42.65 -8.55
N GLY A 207 -37.98 43.74 -7.98
CA GLY A 207 -38.13 45.17 -8.24
C GLY A 207 -38.35 45.81 -6.86
N ASP A 208 -37.68 46.93 -6.59
CA ASP A 208 -37.63 47.61 -5.28
C ASP A 208 -39.00 47.90 -4.63
N GLY A 209 -39.01 47.90 -3.29
CA GLY A 209 -40.11 48.35 -2.43
C GLY A 209 -39.80 48.12 -0.95
#